data_AF-A0A5J5QLW6-F1
#
_entry.id   AF-A0A5J5QLW6-F1
#
_cell.length_a   1.000
_cell.length_b   1.000
_cell.length_c   1.000
_cell.angle_alpha   90.00
_cell.angle_beta   90.00
_cell.angle_gamma   90.00
#
_symmetry.space_group_name_H-M   'P 1'
#
loop_
_entity.id
_entity.type
_entity.pdbx_description
1 polymer ?
#
loop_
_entity_poly.entity_id
_entity_poly.type
_entity_poly.pdbx_seq_one_letter_code
_entity_poly.pdbx_strand_id
1 'polypeptide(L)'
;MTDFGAQTSTIQKINGSNYSIKSLQMKFYLKGKELWSIVGGNEVEPPTEANDMEKWEVKAAKAMFSLTVAIEDEYLQQQHIRDAETLKEAWDTLATLFTKTNEAKLQALHNELMKLQNCLWKKCPTRPDCKE
;
A
#
# COMPACT_ATOMS: atom_id res chain seq x y z
N MET A 1 16.13 17.09 20.01
CA MET A 1 14.92 16.73 19.24
C MET A 1 15.28 16.91 17.78
N THR A 2 15.71 15.84 17.12
CA THR A 2 16.19 15.88 15.74
C THR A 2 15.01 16.11 14.79
N ASP A 3 15.11 17.19 14.03
CA ASP A 3 14.20 17.61 12.99
C ASP A 3 14.12 16.53 11.89
N PHE A 4 12.93 15.91 11.76
CA PHE A 4 12.63 14.96 10.68
C PHE A 4 12.46 15.67 9.32
N GLY A 5 12.43 17.01 9.31
CA GLY A 5 12.33 17.85 8.11
C GLY A 5 13.51 17.71 7.15
N ALA A 6 14.69 17.27 7.65
CA ALA A 6 15.89 17.11 6.83
C ALA A 6 15.97 15.78 6.04
N GLN A 7 15.02 14.85 6.20
CA GLN A 7 15.04 13.55 5.47
C GLN A 7 14.00 13.44 4.35
N THR A 8 13.39 14.55 3.94
CA THR A 8 12.41 14.55 2.84
C THR A 8 13.06 14.39 1.45
N SER A 9 14.39 14.43 1.35
CA SER A 9 15.12 14.27 0.08
C SER A 9 15.22 12.84 -0.43
N THR A 10 14.65 11.83 0.24
CA THR A 10 14.65 10.43 -0.26
C THR A 10 13.45 9.60 0.20
N ILE A 11 12.27 10.21 0.37
CA ILE A 11 11.05 9.42 0.58
C ILE A 11 10.68 8.79 -0.77
N GLN A 12 11.18 7.57 -1.03
CA GLN A 12 10.66 6.75 -2.12
C GLN A 12 9.15 6.60 -1.94
N LYS A 13 8.40 7.02 -2.96
CA LYS A 13 6.95 6.92 -3.02
C LYS A 13 6.51 5.46 -2.93
N ILE A 14 5.32 5.23 -2.38
CA ILE A 14 4.69 3.93 -2.24
C ILE A 14 4.34 3.40 -3.63
N ASN A 15 4.75 2.17 -3.90
CA ASN A 15 4.44 1.42 -5.11
C ASN A 15 4.29 -0.07 -4.82
N GLY A 16 3.99 -0.86 -5.85
CA GLY A 16 3.68 -2.26 -5.67
C GLY A 16 4.83 -3.13 -5.16
N SER A 17 6.09 -2.73 -5.33
CA SER A 17 7.23 -3.54 -4.84
C SER A 17 7.62 -3.21 -3.40
N ASN A 18 7.32 -2.01 -2.92
CA ASN A 18 7.72 -1.53 -1.59
C ASN A 18 6.55 -1.38 -0.59
N TYR A 19 5.32 -1.69 -1.03
CA TYR A 19 4.10 -1.43 -0.25
C TYR A 19 4.13 -2.00 1.18
N SER A 20 4.60 -3.22 1.40
CA SER A 20 4.56 -3.86 2.73
C SER A 20 5.34 -3.08 3.79
N ILE A 21 6.54 -2.60 3.44
CA ILE A 21 7.40 -1.83 4.34
C ILE A 21 6.94 -0.37 4.38
N LYS A 22 6.61 0.21 3.22
CA LYS A 22 6.27 1.63 3.12
C LYS A 22 4.90 1.96 3.73
N SER A 23 3.92 1.08 3.63
CA SER A 23 2.62 1.24 4.30
C SER A 23 2.77 1.24 5.82
N LEU A 24 3.66 0.40 6.37
CA LEU A 24 3.98 0.39 7.80
C LEU A 24 4.68 1.68 8.24
N GLN A 25 5.65 2.16 7.45
CA GLN A 25 6.32 3.44 7.69
C GLN A 25 5.34 4.61 7.66
N MET A 26 4.44 4.65 6.68
CA MET A 26 3.39 5.65 6.57
C MET A 26 2.44 5.62 7.77
N LYS A 27 2.01 4.43 8.20
CA LYS A 27 1.18 4.26 9.39
C LYS A 27 1.85 4.84 10.64
N PHE A 28 3.13 4.58 10.86
CA PHE A 28 3.85 5.13 12.01
C PHE A 28 4.08 6.65 11.90
N TYR A 29 4.37 7.15 10.70
CA TYR A 29 4.48 8.59 10.44
C TYR A 29 3.16 9.31 10.81
N LEU A 30 2.03 8.83 10.31
CA LEU A 30 0.72 9.42 10.58
C LEU A 30 0.34 9.32 12.05
N LYS A 31 0.70 8.22 12.73
CA LYS A 31 0.52 8.10 14.19
C LYS A 31 1.33 9.13 14.95
N GLY A 32 2.60 9.35 14.59
CA GLY A 32 3.45 10.36 15.21
C GLY A 32 2.98 11.81 14.95
N LYS A 33 2.16 12.02 13.92
CA LYS A 33 1.52 13.30 13.60
C LYS A 33 0.08 13.41 14.09
N GLU A 34 -0.42 12.40 14.80
CA GLU A 34 -1.80 12.29 15.27
C GLU A 34 -2.85 12.29 14.13
N LEU A 35 -2.45 11.99 12.90
CA LEU A 35 -3.31 11.98 11.71
C LEU A 35 -3.97 10.62 11.44
N TRP A 36 -3.46 9.55 12.07
CA TRP A 36 -3.93 8.19 11.82
C TRP A 36 -5.40 7.96 12.21
N SER A 37 -6.00 8.76 13.09
CA SER A 37 -7.41 8.60 13.47
C SER A 37 -8.34 8.80 12.27
N ILE A 38 -8.02 9.72 11.36
CA ILE A 38 -8.77 9.96 10.13
C ILE A 38 -8.59 8.78 9.16
N VAL A 39 -7.34 8.44 8.85
CA VAL A 39 -6.99 7.40 7.86
C VAL A 39 -7.38 5.99 8.33
N GLY A 40 -7.25 5.74 9.63
CA GLY A 40 -7.58 4.47 10.27
C GLY A 40 -9.07 4.27 10.51
N GLY A 41 -9.89 5.31 10.30
CA GLY A 41 -11.35 5.24 10.41
C GLY A 41 -11.89 5.36 11.83
N ASN A 42 -11.14 5.96 12.75
CA ASN A 42 -11.64 6.27 14.09
C ASN A 42 -12.43 7.59 14.11
N GLU A 43 -12.14 8.50 13.18
CA GLU A 43 -12.76 9.83 13.04
C GLU A 43 -13.21 10.01 11.57
N VAL A 44 -14.08 9.12 11.08
CA VAL A 44 -14.56 9.12 9.68
C VAL A 44 -15.50 10.30 9.41
N GLU A 45 -16.31 10.67 10.40
CA GLU A 45 -17.33 11.69 10.26
C GLU A 45 -16.92 12.99 10.95
N PRO A 46 -17.28 14.15 10.38
CA PRO A 46 -17.06 15.43 11.02
C PRO A 46 -17.89 15.53 12.31
N PRO A 47 -17.34 16.12 13.39
CA PRO A 47 -18.09 16.36 14.61
C PRO A 47 -19.20 17.41 14.40
N THR A 48 -20.22 17.35 15.25
CA THR A 48 -21.40 18.23 15.17
C THR A 48 -21.13 19.67 15.61
N GLU A 49 -20.15 19.87 16.50
CA GLU A 49 -19.78 21.18 17.04
C GLU A 49 -18.87 21.95 16.06
N ALA A 50 -19.24 23.18 15.73
CA ALA A 50 -18.57 23.97 14.70
C ALA A 50 -17.06 24.18 14.94
N ASN A 51 -16.65 24.39 16.20
CA ASN A 51 -15.23 24.57 16.56
C ASN A 51 -14.41 23.27 16.39
N ASP A 52 -15.05 22.12 16.55
CA ASP A 52 -14.38 20.83 16.37
C ASP A 52 -14.44 20.38 14.91
N MET A 53 -15.41 20.85 14.14
CA MET A 53 -15.52 20.63 12.69
C MET A 53 -14.32 21.26 11.97
N GLU A 54 -13.99 22.52 12.25
CA GLU A 54 -12.83 23.20 11.65
C GLU A 54 -11.52 22.45 11.94
N LYS A 55 -11.33 22.01 13.19
CA LYS A 55 -10.15 21.23 13.59
C LYS A 55 -10.09 19.89 12.86
N TRP A 56 -11.23 19.21 12.73
CA TRP A 56 -11.33 17.95 12.01
C TRP A 56 -11.00 18.13 10.53
N GLU A 57 -11.53 19.16 9.87
CA GLU A 57 -11.23 19.47 8.46
C GLU A 57 -9.75 19.73 8.23
N VAL A 58 -9.12 20.52 9.10
CA VAL A 58 -7.67 20.77 9.03
C VAL A 58 -6.86 19.48 9.20
N LYS A 59 -7.28 18.61 10.12
CA LYS A 59 -6.64 17.30 10.37
C LYS A 59 -6.81 16.37 9.17
N ALA A 60 -8.02 16.31 8.59
CA ALA A 60 -8.34 15.52 7.42
C ALA A 60 -7.55 15.98 6.19
N ALA A 61 -7.49 17.29 5.93
CA ALA A 61 -6.72 17.86 4.83
C ALA A 61 -5.21 17.53 4.95
N LYS A 62 -4.64 17.62 6.16
CA LYS A 62 -3.24 17.26 6.43
C LYS A 62 -2.97 15.77 6.20
N ALA A 63 -3.89 14.91 6.65
CA ALA A 63 -3.80 13.47 6.42
C ALA A 63 -3.85 13.14 4.93
N MET A 64 -4.75 13.78 4.19
CA MET A 64 -4.92 13.58 2.76
C MET A 64 -3.66 13.99 1.99
N PHE A 65 -3.15 15.19 2.26
CA PHE A 65 -1.92 15.68 1.62
C PHE A 65 -0.70 14.78 1.91
N SER A 66 -0.58 14.31 3.16
CA SER A 66 0.52 13.40 3.54
C SER A 66 0.46 12.07 2.78
N LEU A 67 -0.75 11.56 2.54
CA LEU A 67 -0.95 10.35 1.75
C LEU A 67 -0.65 10.58 0.27
N THR A 68 -1.17 11.65 -0.33
CA THR A 68 -0.98 11.92 -1.77
C THR A 68 0.47 12.17 -2.13
N VAL A 69 1.23 12.89 -1.31
CA VAL A 69 2.68 13.10 -1.58
C VAL A 69 3.48 11.80 -1.47
N ALA A 70 3.01 10.84 -0.69
CA ALA A 70 3.73 9.61 -0.42
C ALA A 70 3.42 8.47 -1.39
N ILE A 71 2.41 8.58 -2.25
CA ILE A 71 2.01 7.56 -3.21
C ILE A 71 2.48 7.97 -4.61
N GLU A 72 2.92 7.02 -5.44
CA GLU A 72 3.25 7.31 -6.85
C GLU A 72 2.00 7.74 -7.63
N ASP A 73 2.16 8.77 -8.48
CA ASP A 73 1.06 9.46 -9.15
C ASP A 73 0.20 8.51 -10.01
N GLU A 74 0.81 7.45 -10.57
CA GLU A 74 0.11 6.40 -11.33
C GLU A 74 -0.96 5.69 -10.49
N TYR A 75 -0.71 5.46 -9.20
CA TYR A 75 -1.69 4.82 -8.31
C TYR A 75 -2.75 5.83 -7.85
N LEU A 76 -2.39 7.10 -7.65
CA LEU A 76 -3.36 8.15 -7.32
C LEU A 76 -4.38 8.39 -8.44
N GLN A 77 -3.99 8.16 -9.69
CA GLN A 77 -4.88 8.30 -10.85
C GLN A 77 -5.81 7.10 -11.07
N GLN A 78 -5.70 6.03 -10.28
CA GLN A 78 -6.63 4.91 -10.40
C GLN A 78 -8.02 5.33 -9.94
N GLN A 79 -9.02 5.03 -10.78
CA GLN A 79 -10.40 5.46 -10.60
C GLN A 79 -10.96 5.12 -9.20
N HIS A 80 -10.66 3.92 -8.69
CA HIS A 80 -11.13 3.48 -7.37
C HIS A 80 -10.60 4.32 -6.20
N ILE A 81 -9.44 4.97 -6.34
CA ILE A 81 -8.88 5.84 -5.30
C ILE A 81 -9.42 7.27 -5.46
N ARG A 82 -9.58 7.72 -6.70
CA ARG A 82 -10.14 9.04 -7.02
C ARG A 82 -11.59 9.20 -6.56
N ASP A 83 -12.38 8.14 -6.70
CA ASP A 83 -13.83 8.16 -6.43
C ASP A 83 -14.16 7.85 -4.95
N ALA A 84 -13.16 7.63 -4.10
CA ALA A 84 -13.36 7.35 -2.68
C ALA A 84 -13.95 8.55 -1.95
N GLU A 85 -15.02 8.32 -1.18
CA GLU A 85 -15.73 9.37 -0.44
C GLU A 85 -15.02 9.73 0.87
N THR A 86 -14.24 8.79 1.41
CA THR A 86 -13.51 8.96 2.67
C THR A 86 -12.03 8.62 2.52
N LEU A 87 -11.18 9.24 3.35
CA LEU A 87 -9.76 8.88 3.42
C LEU A 87 -9.55 7.41 3.81
N LYS A 88 -10.47 6.84 4.60
CA LYS A 88 -10.45 5.43 4.98
C LYS A 88 -10.66 4.52 3.77
N GLU A 89 -11.67 4.83 2.95
CA GLU A 89 -11.97 4.09 1.73
C GLU A 89 -10.81 4.16 0.73
N ALA A 90 -10.23 5.36 0.53
CA ALA A 90 -9.06 5.53 -0.33
C ALA A 90 -7.89 4.66 0.16
N TRP A 91 -7.62 4.65 1.47
CA TRP A 91 -6.55 3.86 2.08
C TRP A 91 -6.79 2.35 1.98
N ASP A 92 -8.01 1.88 2.24
CA ASP A 92 -8.36 0.45 2.11
C ASP A 92 -8.28 -0.03 0.67
N THR A 93 -8.69 0.82 -0.27
CA THR A 93 -8.59 0.54 -1.71
C THR A 93 -7.14 0.40 -2.14
N LEU A 94 -6.26 1.33 -1.72
CA LEU A 94 -4.82 1.22 -1.91
C LEU A 94 -4.29 -0.11 -1.34
N ALA A 95 -4.64 -0.43 -0.09
CA ALA A 95 -4.21 -1.67 0.55
C ALA A 95 -4.62 -2.91 -0.24
N THR A 96 -5.86 -2.93 -0.72
CA THR A 96 -6.42 -4.02 -1.50
C THR A 96 -5.75 -4.16 -2.87
N LEU A 97 -5.46 -3.05 -3.54
CA LEU A 97 -4.77 -3.04 -4.83
C LEU A 97 -3.36 -3.66 -4.71
N PHE A 98 -2.64 -3.27 -3.66
CA PHE A 98 -1.27 -3.74 -3.45
C PHE A 98 -1.18 -5.17 -2.94
N THR A 99 -2.14 -5.64 -2.12
CA THR A 99 -2.20 -7.05 -1.72
C THR A 99 -2.47 -7.95 -2.92
N LYS A 100 -3.49 -7.64 -3.73
CA LYS A 100 -3.83 -8.40 -4.94
C LYS A 100 -2.67 -8.45 -5.93
N THR A 101 -2.00 -7.32 -6.15
CA THR A 101 -0.84 -7.24 -7.05
C THR A 101 0.30 -8.14 -6.59
N ASN A 102 0.54 -8.19 -5.27
CA ASN A 102 1.60 -9.02 -4.69
C ASN A 102 1.25 -10.52 -4.75
N GLU A 103 0.00 -10.89 -4.48
CA GLU A 103 -0.49 -12.26 -4.63
C GLU A 103 -0.36 -12.76 -6.07
N ALA A 104 -0.74 -11.94 -7.06
CA ALA A 104 -0.61 -12.29 -8.48
C ALA A 104 0.86 -12.52 -8.88
N LYS A 105 1.79 -11.66 -8.41
CA LYS A 105 3.23 -11.82 -8.65
C LYS A 105 3.77 -13.10 -8.01
N LEU A 106 3.38 -13.40 -6.78
CA LEU A 106 3.75 -14.64 -6.09
C LEU A 106 3.25 -15.87 -6.85
N GLN A 107 1.99 -15.85 -7.31
CA GLN A 107 1.43 -16.95 -8.09
C GLN A 107 2.16 -17.12 -9.44
N ALA A 108 2.50 -16.03 -10.12
CA ALA A 108 3.27 -16.10 -11.36
C ALA A 108 4.65 -16.74 -11.14
N LEU A 109 5.37 -16.35 -10.08
CA LEU A 109 6.64 -16.95 -9.71
C LEU A 109 6.50 -18.43 -9.37
N HIS A 110 5.46 -18.81 -8.62
CA HIS A 110 5.17 -20.21 -8.33
C HIS A 110 4.93 -21.01 -9.63
N ASN A 111 4.14 -20.47 -10.55
CA ASN A 111 3.88 -21.11 -11.84
C ASN A 111 5.16 -21.29 -12.67
N GLU A 112 6.04 -20.28 -12.70
CA GLU A 112 7.35 -20.38 -13.37
C GLU A 112 8.25 -21.44 -12.71
N LEU A 113 8.29 -21.48 -11.38
CA LEU A 113 9.03 -22.51 -10.64
C LEU A 113 8.52 -23.91 -10.99
N MET A 114 7.20 -24.10 -11.04
CA MET A 114 6.59 -25.38 -11.40
C MET A 114 6.89 -25.78 -12.85
N LYS A 115 6.92 -24.83 -13.79
CA LYS A 115 7.35 -25.08 -15.18
C LYS A 115 8.81 -25.53 -15.24
N LEU A 116 9.69 -24.85 -14.52
CA LEU A 116 11.12 -25.20 -14.47
C LEU A 116 11.32 -26.58 -13.83
N GLN A 117 10.64 -26.88 -12.73
CA GLN A 117 10.69 -28.19 -12.09
C GLN A 117 10.21 -29.31 -13.02
N ASN A 118 9.11 -29.10 -13.75
CA ASN A 118 8.61 -30.06 -14.74
C ASN A 118 9.60 -30.25 -15.90
N CYS A 119 10.23 -29.18 -16.38
CA CYS A 119 11.27 -29.24 -17.42
C CYS A 119 12.51 -30.00 -16.94
N LEU A 120 12.97 -29.76 -15.70
CA LEU A 120 14.09 -30.47 -15.10
C LEU A 120 13.77 -31.95 -14.89
N TRP A 121 12.57 -32.26 -14.43
CA TRP A 121 12.07 -33.64 -14.30
C TRP A 121 12.08 -34.38 -15.65
N LYS A 122 11.57 -33.74 -16.71
CA LYS A 122 11.56 -34.31 -18.07
C LYS A 122 12.97 -34.51 -18.66
N LYS A 123 13.94 -33.70 -18.26
CA LYS A 123 15.34 -33.78 -18.71
C LYS A 123 16.22 -34.65 -17.81
N CYS A 124 15.66 -35.28 -16.77
CA CYS A 124 16.42 -36.08 -15.83
C CYS A 124 16.91 -37.40 -16.49
N PRO A 125 18.23 -37.67 -16.55
CA PRO A 125 18.77 -38.86 -17.23
C PRO A 125 18.37 -40.19 -16.58
N THR A 126 17.90 -40.17 -15.34
CA THR A 126 17.56 -41.35 -14.54
C THR A 126 16.08 -41.70 -14.58
N ARG A 127 15.32 -41.19 -15.56
CA ARG A 127 13.88 -41.45 -15.68
C ARG A 127 13.59 -42.97 -15.75
N PRO A 128 12.86 -43.57 -14.78
CA PRO A 128 12.58 -45.01 -14.75
C PRO A 128 11.63 -45.49 -15.85
N ASP A 129 10.98 -44.58 -16.58
CA ASP A 129 9.92 -44.89 -17.56
C ASP A 129 10.44 -45.36 -18.94
N CYS A 130 11.72 -45.70 -19.05
CA CYS A 130 12.27 -46.39 -20.22
C CYS A 130 12.88 -47.72 -19.79
N LYS A 131 12.06 -48.63 -19.26
CA LYS A 131 12.33 -50.06 -19.33
C LYS A 131 11.11 -50.77 -19.91
N GLU A 132 11.32 -51.14 -21.17
CA GLU A 132 10.63 -52.11 -22.04
C GLU A 132 9.16 -51.86 -22.40
#